data_AF-A0A3D3NQE0-F1
#
_entry.id   AF-A0A3D3NQE0-F1
#
_cell.length_a   1.000
_cell.length_b   1.000
_cell.length_c   1.000
_cell.angle_alpha   90.00
_cell.angle_beta   90.00
_cell.angle_gamma   90.00
#
_symmetry.space_group_name_H-M   'P 1'
#
loop_
_entity.id
_entity.type
_entity.pdbx_description
1 polymer ?
#
loop_
_entity_poly.entity_id
_entity_poly.type
_entity_poly.pdbx_seq_one_letter_code
_entity_poly.pdbx_strand_id
1 'polypeptide(L)'
;METELEIPPIKPFLDLKLRDDKIIYRRGRSTFRVRVEELHAAYAHHRGQRITTNAIRQFKPAVFDSKARPAGHSCNISLLFSLLVRLELAESLTGKGSRGDPFTLRIKDA
;
A
#
# COMPACT_ATOMS: atom_id res chain seq x y z
N MET A 1 23.38 -11.09 -10.70
CA MET A 1 23.37 -10.88 -9.24
C MET A 1 21.94 -10.55 -8.88
N GLU A 2 21.14 -11.57 -8.57
CA GLU A 2 19.75 -11.40 -8.18
C GLU A 2 19.75 -10.82 -6.76
N THR A 3 19.46 -9.52 -6.65
CA THR A 3 19.31 -8.89 -5.34
C THR A 3 17.96 -9.34 -4.81
N GLU A 4 17.97 -10.26 -3.84
CA GLU A 4 16.77 -10.56 -3.04
C GLU A 4 16.25 -9.24 -2.49
N LEU A 5 15.10 -8.80 -2.99
CA LEU A 5 14.33 -7.73 -2.41
C LEU A 5 13.90 -8.22 -1.02
N GLU A 6 14.63 -7.83 0.03
CA GLU A 6 14.16 -7.93 1.39
C GLU A 6 12.90 -7.08 1.53
N ILE A 7 11.74 -7.72 1.32
CA ILE A 7 10.46 -7.09 1.63
C ILE A 7 10.38 -7.12 3.17
N PRO A 8 10.40 -5.96 3.86
CA PRO A 8 10.26 -5.94 5.31
C PRO A 8 8.99 -6.70 5.73
N PRO A 9 8.91 -7.24 6.96
CA PRO A 9 7.87 -8.19 7.35
C PRO A 9 6.48 -7.52 7.40
N ILE A 10 5.86 -7.38 6.23
CA ILE A 10 4.46 -7.04 6.10
C ILE A 10 3.71 -8.30 6.49
N LYS A 11 2.87 -8.20 7.53
CA LYS A 11 1.96 -9.29 7.90
C LYS A 11 1.27 -9.83 6.64
N PRO A 12 1.25 -11.15 6.44
CA PRO A 12 0.75 -11.75 5.21
C PRO A 12 -0.69 -11.34 4.94
N PHE A 13 -0.99 -11.11 3.67
CA PHE A 13 -2.35 -10.97 3.19
C PHE A 13 -2.91 -12.36 2.92
N LEU A 14 -4.02 -12.69 3.58
CA LEU A 14 -4.74 -13.94 3.40
C LEU A 14 -6.00 -13.69 2.58
N ASP A 15 -6.48 -14.70 1.87
CA ASP A 15 -7.78 -14.68 1.19
C ASP A 15 -7.95 -13.49 0.21
N LEU A 16 -6.89 -13.15 -0.54
CA LEU A 16 -6.91 -12.07 -1.53
C LEU A 16 -7.87 -12.41 -2.68
N LYS A 17 -8.97 -11.66 -2.81
CA LYS A 17 -10.04 -11.90 -3.80
C LYS A 17 -10.40 -10.60 -4.50
N LEU A 18 -10.67 -10.68 -5.81
CA LEU A 18 -11.27 -9.60 -6.58
C LEU A 18 -12.78 -9.86 -6.71
N ARG A 19 -13.60 -8.87 -6.34
CA ARG A 19 -15.06 -8.93 -6.47
C ARG A 19 -15.63 -7.54 -6.62
N ASP A 20 -16.48 -7.32 -7.63
CA ASP A 20 -17.21 -6.07 -7.86
C ASP A 20 -16.28 -4.85 -7.73
N ASP A 21 -15.21 -4.80 -8.54
CA ASP A 21 -14.13 -3.78 -8.54
C ASP A 21 -13.27 -3.66 -7.26
N LYS A 22 -13.49 -4.50 -6.25
CA LYS A 22 -12.79 -4.44 -4.96
C LYS A 22 -11.82 -5.58 -4.79
N ILE A 23 -10.65 -5.23 -4.26
CA ILE A 23 -9.77 -6.20 -3.61
C ILE A 23 -10.25 -6.37 -2.18
N ILE A 24 -10.64 -7.60 -1.86
CA ILE A 24 -11.03 -8.04 -0.52
C ILE A 24 -9.90 -8.92 0.01
N TYR A 25 -9.44 -8.65 1.22
CA TYR A 25 -8.33 -9.37 1.81
C TYR A 25 -8.43 -9.42 3.33
N ARG A 26 -7.75 -10.38 3.94
CA ARG A 26 -7.66 -10.53 5.39
C ARG A 26 -6.24 -10.24 5.85
N ARG A 27 -6.12 -9.48 6.94
CA ARG A 27 -4.85 -9.23 7.64
C ARG A 27 -5.06 -9.46 9.13
N GLY A 28 -4.45 -10.51 9.67
CA GLY A 28 -4.77 -11.02 11.00
C GLY A 28 -6.22 -11.53 11.06
N ARG A 29 -7.02 -11.01 11.99
CA ARG A 29 -8.45 -11.35 12.14
C ARG A 29 -9.38 -10.39 11.42
N SER A 30 -8.85 -9.32 10.83
CA SER A 30 -9.65 -8.26 10.21
C SER A 30 -9.74 -8.46 8.69
N THR A 31 -10.95 -8.25 8.15
CA THR A 31 -11.20 -8.22 6.71
C THR A 31 -11.24 -6.78 6.24
N PHE A 32 -10.52 -6.49 5.15
CA PHE A 32 -10.42 -5.18 4.53
C PHE A 32 -10.90 -5.22 3.09
N ARG A 33 -11.30 -4.06 2.59
CA ARG A 33 -11.76 -3.86 1.22
C ARG A 33 -11.23 -2.55 0.69
N VAL A 34 -10.81 -2.55 -0.56
CA VAL A 34 -10.42 -1.33 -1.28
C VAL A 34 -10.77 -1.49 -2.75
N ARG A 35 -11.30 -0.44 -3.38
CA ARG A 35 -11.58 -0.47 -4.81
C ARG A 35 -10.26 -0.41 -5.58
N VAL A 36 -10.17 -1.13 -6.69
CA VAL A 36 -8.98 -1.14 -7.56
C VAL A 36 -8.67 0.27 -8.06
N GLU A 37 -9.69 1.05 -8.41
CA GLU A 37 -9.54 2.44 -8.85
C GLU A 37 -8.80 3.31 -7.83
N GLU A 38 -8.98 3.05 -6.53
CA GLU A 38 -8.38 3.85 -5.46
C GLU A 38 -6.88 3.58 -5.33
N LEU A 39 -6.50 2.31 -5.51
CA LEU A 39 -5.11 1.90 -5.58
C LEU A 39 -4.44 2.46 -6.84
N HIS A 40 -5.14 2.39 -7.97
CA HIS A 40 -4.65 2.93 -9.24
C HIS A 40 -4.49 4.45 -9.18
N ALA A 41 -5.46 5.17 -8.61
CA ALA A 41 -5.39 6.62 -8.44
C ALA A 41 -4.18 7.04 -7.58
N ALA A 42 -3.92 6.32 -6.48
CA ALA A 42 -2.75 6.56 -5.65
C ALA A 42 -1.43 6.29 -6.40
N TYR A 43 -1.36 5.21 -7.18
CA TYR A 43 -0.21 4.93 -8.05
C TYR A 43 -0.01 6.04 -9.08
N ALA A 44 -1.05 6.40 -9.83
CA ALA A 44 -0.98 7.38 -10.91
C ALA A 44 -0.57 8.78 -10.39
N HIS A 45 -1.11 9.19 -9.25
CA HIS A 45 -0.79 10.49 -8.64
C HIS A 45 0.67 10.59 -8.17
N HIS A 46 1.25 9.46 -7.72
CA HIS A 46 2.59 9.41 -7.14
C HIS A 46 3.64 8.76 -8.05
N ARG A 47 3.33 8.56 -9.33
CA ARG A 47 4.27 7.99 -10.30
C ARG A 47 5.55 8.84 -10.37
N GLY A 48 6.69 8.18 -10.46
CA GLY A 48 8.03 8.81 -10.44
C GLY A 48 8.46 9.40 -9.09
N GLN A 49 7.61 9.37 -8.06
CA GLN A 49 7.90 9.97 -6.76
C GLN A 49 8.43 8.94 -5.76
N ARG A 50 9.21 9.45 -4.80
CA ARG A 50 9.49 8.74 -3.55
C ARG A 50 8.36 9.05 -2.57
N ILE A 51 7.68 8.02 -2.08
CA ILE A 51 6.51 8.16 -1.22
C ILE A 51 6.68 7.44 0.11
N THR A 52 5.96 7.96 1.10
CA THR A 52 5.83 7.35 2.43
C THR A 52 4.37 7.01 2.71
N THR A 53 4.14 6.18 3.73
CA THR A 53 2.76 5.95 4.22
C THR A 53 2.02 7.24 4.60
N ASN A 54 2.71 8.29 5.04
CA ASN A 54 2.07 9.57 5.36
C ASN A 54 1.60 10.31 4.11
N ALA A 55 2.40 10.29 3.04
CA ALA A 55 2.00 10.90 1.76
C ALA A 55 0.70 10.26 1.22
N ILE A 56 0.62 8.93 1.26
CA ILE A 56 -0.59 8.20 0.83
C ILE A 56 -1.81 8.52 1.72
N ARG A 57 -1.62 8.66 3.04
CA ARG A 57 -2.71 9.07 3.94
C ARG A 57 -3.23 10.46 3.58
N GLN A 58 -2.34 11.40 3.28
CA GLN A 58 -2.70 12.78 2.93
C GLN A 58 -3.40 12.87 1.58
N PHE A 59 -3.00 12.04 0.61
CA PHE A 59 -3.61 12.00 -0.72
C PHE A 59 -5.10 11.66 -0.67
N LYS A 60 -5.49 10.58 0.04
CA LYS A 60 -6.90 10.20 0.17
C LYS A 60 -7.21 9.59 1.54
N PRO A 61 -7.42 10.43 2.58
CA PRO A 61 -7.58 9.98 3.96
C PRO A 61 -8.75 9.01 4.16
N ALA A 62 -9.86 9.24 3.46
CA ALA A 62 -11.06 8.38 3.52
C ALA A 62 -10.82 6.93 3.07
N VAL A 63 -9.72 6.64 2.38
CA VAL A 63 -9.35 5.28 1.94
C VAL A 63 -8.19 4.73 2.77
N PHE A 64 -7.20 5.56 3.08
CA PHE A 64 -5.90 5.12 3.60
C PHE A 64 -5.64 5.49 5.06
N ASP A 65 -6.47 6.29 5.71
CA ASP A 65 -6.26 6.69 7.10
C ASP A 65 -7.38 6.21 8.03
N SER A 66 -7.02 5.34 8.98
CA SER A 66 -7.92 4.85 10.03
C SER A 66 -8.39 5.94 10.99
N LYS A 67 -7.73 7.09 11.03
CA LYS A 67 -8.10 8.24 11.86
C LYS A 67 -9.01 9.25 11.14
N ALA A 68 -9.15 9.15 9.82
CA ALA A 68 -9.99 10.07 9.04
C ALA A 68 -11.48 9.94 9.39
N ARG A 69 -12.27 10.94 8.98
CA ARG A 69 -13.73 10.95 9.06
C ARG A 69 -14.28 11.43 7.70
N PRO A 70 -14.94 10.57 6.90
CA PRO A 70 -15.17 9.14 7.14
C PRO A 70 -13.86 8.34 7.26
N ALA A 71 -13.89 7.25 8.03
CA ALA A 71 -12.69 6.47 8.34
C ALA A 71 -12.27 5.56 7.18
N GLY A 72 -10.98 5.62 6.81
CA GLY A 72 -10.34 4.68 5.90
C GLY A 72 -9.60 3.55 6.63
N HIS A 73 -8.70 2.86 5.94
CA HIS A 73 -7.88 1.79 6.53
C HIS A 73 -6.41 1.89 6.12
N SER A 74 -5.54 2.13 7.09
CA SER A 74 -4.08 2.19 6.89
C SER A 74 -3.46 0.88 6.40
N CYS A 75 -4.16 -0.25 6.56
CA CYS A 75 -3.76 -1.53 5.97
C CYS A 75 -3.78 -1.51 4.43
N ASN A 76 -4.62 -0.66 3.82
CA ASN A 76 -4.68 -0.50 2.37
C ASN A 76 -3.36 0.05 1.80
N ILE A 77 -2.59 0.80 2.59
CA ILE A 77 -1.28 1.30 2.18
C ILE A 77 -0.27 0.16 2.12
N SER A 78 -0.29 -0.74 3.11
CA SER A 78 0.57 -1.94 3.08
C SER A 78 0.25 -2.79 1.85
N LEU A 79 -1.04 -2.97 1.53
CA LEU A 79 -1.44 -3.69 0.31
C LEU A 79 -0.91 -2.98 -0.94
N LEU A 80 -1.12 -1.67 -1.07
CA LEU A 80 -0.63 -0.88 -2.20
C LEU A 80 0.88 -1.06 -2.40
N PHE A 81 1.66 -0.89 -1.32
CA PHE A 81 3.11 -0.98 -1.39
C PHE A 81 3.58 -2.39 -1.77
N SER A 82 2.94 -3.43 -1.23
CA SER A 82 3.22 -4.81 -1.62
C SER A 82 2.90 -5.09 -3.09
N LEU A 83 1.77 -4.58 -3.60
CA LEU A 83 1.41 -4.73 -5.01
C LEU A 83 2.42 -4.02 -5.91
N LEU A 84 2.81 -2.78 -5.59
CA LEU A 84 3.78 -2.02 -6.39
C LEU A 84 5.13 -2.72 -6.46
N VAL A 85 5.62 -3.27 -5.35
CA VAL A 85 6.87 -4.04 -5.34
C VAL A 85 6.71 -5.34 -6.14
N ARG A 86 5.62 -6.08 -5.92
CA ARG A 86 5.40 -7.39 -6.55
C ARG A 86 5.15 -7.33 -8.05
N LEU A 87 4.60 -6.22 -8.53
CA LEU A 87 4.40 -5.89 -9.94
C LEU A 87 5.61 -5.17 -10.55
N GLU A 88 6.71 -5.04 -9.79
CA GLU A 88 7.93 -4.36 -10.22
C GLU A 88 7.74 -2.90 -10.65
N LEU A 89 6.70 -2.24 -10.13
CA LEU A 89 6.40 -0.82 -10.33
C LEU A 89 7.11 0.09 -9.31
N ALA A 90 7.85 -0.50 -8.36
CA ALA A 90 8.64 0.21 -7.37
C ALA A 90 9.99 -0.49 -7.12
N GLU A 91 11.01 0.28 -6.74
CA GLU A 91 12.40 -0.20 -6.68
C GLU A 91 12.77 -0.93 -5.39
N SER A 92 12.16 -0.58 -4.24
CA SER A 92 12.25 -1.36 -2.99
C SER A 92 11.43 -0.68 -1.89
N LEU A 93 11.01 -1.50 -0.92
CA LEU A 93 10.31 -1.04 0.28
C LEU A 93 11.31 -0.92 1.44
N THR A 94 11.42 0.26 2.02
CA THR A 94 12.29 0.56 3.16
C THR A 94 11.47 1.04 4.36
N GLY A 95 12.08 1.01 5.54
CA GLY A 95 11.45 1.40 6.81
C GLY A 95 10.58 0.31 7.43
N LYS A 96 10.16 0.52 8.68
CA LYS A 96 9.44 -0.50 9.49
C LYS A 96 7.93 -0.34 9.53
N GLY A 97 7.39 0.73 8.95
CA GLY A 97 5.95 1.00 9.00
C GLY A 97 5.43 1.40 10.37
N SER A 98 6.29 1.94 11.23
CA SER A 98 5.98 2.39 12.59
C SER A 98 6.03 3.92 12.71
N ARG A 99 5.60 4.45 13.85
CA ARG A 99 5.68 5.90 14.12
C ARG A 99 7.16 6.28 14.26
N GLY A 100 7.62 7.22 13.43
CA GLY A 100 9.03 7.64 13.36
C GLY A 100 9.86 6.88 12.32
N ASP A 101 9.39 5.72 11.84
CA ASP A 101 10.04 4.91 10.82
C ASP A 101 8.98 4.37 9.83
N PRO A 102 8.39 5.25 9.00
CA PRO A 102 7.33 4.87 8.09
C PRO A 102 7.88 4.06 6.92
N PHE A 103 7.03 3.17 6.38
CA PHE A 103 7.33 2.54 5.10
C PHE A 103 7.50 3.60 4.02
N THR A 104 8.54 3.41 3.20
CA THR A 104 8.97 4.31 2.13
C THR A 104 9.36 3.50 0.88
N LEU A 105 8.89 3.91 -0.30
CA LEU A 105 9.31 3.32 -1.58
C LEU A 105 9.44 4.39 -2.68
N ARG A 106 10.15 4.07 -3.76
CA ARG A 106 10.18 4.88 -4.99
C ARG A 106 9.35 4.18 -6.07
N ILE A 107 8.33 4.88 -6.58
CA ILE A 107 7.54 4.40 -7.72
C ILE A 107 8.33 4.69 -8.99
N LYS A 108 8.48 3.70 -9.86
CA LYS A 108 9.15 3.85 -11.14
C LYS A 108 8.38 4.82 -12.04
N ASP A 109 9.11 5.61 -12.78
CA ASP A 109 8.55 6.38 -13.89
C ASP A 109 8.64 5.48 -15.12
N ALA A 110 7.51 4.89 -15.51
CA ALA A 110 7.44 4.00 -16.68
C ALA A 110 7.49 4.78 -18.00
#